data_AF-A0A7C5DXK2-F1
#
_entry.id   AF-A0A7C5DXK2-F1
#
_cell.length_a   1.000
_cell.length_b   1.000
_cell.length_c   1.000
_cell.angle_alpha   90.00
_cell.angle_beta   90.00
_cell.angle_gamma   90.00
#
_symmetry.space_group_name_H-M   'P 1'
#
loop_
_entity.id
_entity.type
_entity.pdbx_description
1 polymer ?
#
loop_
_entity_poly.entity_id
_entity_poly.type
_entity_poly.pdbx_seq_one_letter_code
_entity_poly.pdbx_strand_id
1 'polypeptide(L)'
;MDNYLKKEGVVFSKKIHSKDMHFENEVIDRVASAVRQSLASRRPVSHLSMGKARVEKFASNRLILGKNGKVEHWRASSCGDAHIREMDEGLIDPFVRSIGFWNEDQPLVSLTWYASHPQSFYNRGAVSYDTVGLARGLREATLPGVDHIHFCGAGANIAAGKYNDGSPVNRFKLAGRLATGMEKAWDNSVKIPIGSKDITWKTKTVSLPLSPYIAENSEAIK
;
A
#
# COMPACT_ATOMS: atom_id res chain seq x y z
N MET A 1 -4.89 -26.84 13.63
CA MET A 1 -4.94 -25.83 12.55
C MET A 1 -6.19 -26.15 11.77
N ASP A 2 -7.33 -25.65 12.25
CA ASP A 2 -8.63 -26.06 11.71
C ASP A 2 -8.79 -25.53 10.30
N ASN A 3 -9.14 -26.46 9.42
CA ASN A 3 -9.27 -26.29 7.98
C ASN A 3 -10.38 -25.25 7.68
N TYR A 4 -10.01 -23.98 7.51
CA TYR A 4 -10.89 -22.91 7.02
C TYR A 4 -11.51 -23.20 5.63
N LEU A 5 -11.10 -24.31 4.99
CA LEU A 5 -11.56 -24.75 3.68
C LEU A 5 -12.75 -25.72 3.72
N LYS A 6 -13.22 -26.16 4.91
CA LYS A 6 -14.47 -26.93 5.03
C LYS A 6 -15.65 -26.03 5.35
N LYS A 7 -15.96 -25.06 4.48
CA LYS A 7 -17.34 -24.58 4.39
C LYS A 7 -18.06 -25.48 3.40
N GLU A 8 -18.87 -26.38 3.94
CA GLU A 8 -19.81 -27.18 3.13
C GLU A 8 -20.61 -26.22 2.23
N GLY A 9 -20.62 -26.50 0.93
CA GLY A 9 -21.31 -25.69 -0.08
C GLY A 9 -20.42 -24.90 -1.03
N VAL A 10 -19.09 -24.84 -0.83
CA VAL A 10 -18.20 -24.26 -1.85
C VAL A 10 -17.86 -25.30 -2.92
N VAL A 11 -18.61 -25.28 -4.03
CA VAL A 11 -18.28 -26.06 -5.23
C VAL A 11 -17.08 -25.41 -5.90
N PHE A 12 -15.88 -25.93 -5.64
CA PHE A 12 -14.72 -25.60 -6.45
C PHE A 12 -14.89 -26.25 -7.82
N SER A 13 -15.17 -25.43 -8.83
CA SER A 13 -15.16 -25.84 -10.24
C SER A 13 -13.86 -26.60 -10.54
N LYS A 14 -13.93 -27.78 -11.18
CA LYS A 14 -12.75 -28.51 -11.69
C LYS A 14 -11.95 -27.71 -12.73
N LYS A 15 -12.49 -26.59 -13.21
CA LYS A 15 -11.81 -25.58 -14.03
C LYS A 15 -11.53 -24.35 -13.16
N ILE A 16 -10.60 -24.46 -12.21
CA ILE A 16 -9.95 -23.27 -11.67
C ILE A 16 -8.91 -22.88 -12.72
N HIS A 17 -9.26 -21.93 -13.59
CA HIS A 17 -8.22 -21.24 -14.34
C HIS A 17 -7.37 -20.46 -13.32
N SER A 18 -6.05 -20.60 -13.39
CA SER A 18 -5.12 -19.82 -12.55
C SER A 18 -5.24 -18.31 -12.76
N LYS A 19 -6.00 -17.90 -13.80
CA LYS A 19 -6.21 -16.53 -14.24
C LYS A 19 -7.60 -16.38 -14.87
N ASP A 20 -8.35 -15.36 -14.45
CA ASP A 20 -9.56 -14.91 -15.14
C ASP A 20 -9.20 -13.81 -16.15
N MET A 21 -8.99 -14.19 -17.41
CA MET A 21 -8.59 -13.27 -18.47
C MET A 21 -9.72 -12.29 -18.86
N HIS A 22 -10.98 -12.69 -18.70
CA HIS A 22 -12.10 -11.83 -19.04
C HIS A 22 -12.18 -10.66 -18.06
N PHE A 23 -12.14 -10.97 -16.75
CA PHE A 23 -12.13 -9.95 -15.71
C PHE A 23 -10.90 -9.04 -15.82
N GLU A 24 -9.72 -9.58 -16.11
CA GLU A 24 -8.51 -8.78 -16.29
C GLU A 24 -8.65 -7.78 -17.45
N ASN A 25 -9.09 -8.23 -18.63
CA ASN A 25 -9.32 -7.34 -19.77
C ASN A 25 -10.36 -6.27 -19.45
N GLU A 26 -11.45 -6.63 -18.75
CA GLU A 26 -12.47 -5.68 -18.31
C GLU A 26 -11.89 -4.63 -17.34
N VAL A 27 -11.00 -5.02 -16.41
CA VAL A 27 -10.30 -4.06 -15.54
C VAL A 27 -9.42 -3.11 -16.36
N ILE A 28 -8.65 -3.62 -17.31
CA ILE A 28 -7.78 -2.82 -18.18
C ILE A 28 -8.59 -1.80 -18.98
N ASP A 29 -9.67 -2.24 -19.63
CA ASP A 29 -10.53 -1.38 -20.45
C ASP A 29 -11.21 -0.29 -19.63
N ARG A 30 -11.69 -0.61 -18.42
CA ARG A 30 -12.26 0.38 -17.50
C ARG A 30 -11.25 1.43 -17.08
N VAL A 31 -10.02 1.03 -16.74
CA VAL A 31 -8.94 1.97 -16.38
C VAL A 31 -8.59 2.85 -17.58
N ALA A 32 -8.41 2.27 -18.76
CA ALA A 32 -8.12 3.02 -19.98
C ALA A 32 -9.23 4.01 -20.33
N SER A 33 -10.50 3.61 -20.19
CA SER A 33 -11.66 4.49 -20.38
C SER A 33 -11.67 5.64 -19.37
N ALA A 34 -11.47 5.35 -18.08
CA ALA A 34 -11.42 6.38 -17.04
C ALA A 34 -10.33 7.42 -17.29
N VAL A 35 -9.13 6.98 -17.73
CA VAL A 35 -8.04 7.88 -18.11
C VAL A 35 -8.41 8.74 -19.31
N ARG A 36 -9.05 8.18 -20.35
CA ARG A 36 -9.49 8.99 -21.51
C ARG A 36 -10.53 10.03 -21.12
N GLN A 37 -11.50 9.65 -20.28
CA GLN A 37 -12.57 10.54 -19.83
C GLN A 37 -12.05 11.68 -18.95
N SER A 38 -11.06 11.42 -18.09
CA SER A 38 -10.49 12.46 -17.22
C SER A 38 -9.79 13.59 -17.99
N LEU A 39 -9.37 13.34 -19.23
CA LEU A 39 -8.78 14.34 -20.11
C LEU A 39 -9.78 15.42 -20.57
N ALA A 40 -11.09 15.20 -20.44
CA ALA A 40 -12.10 16.22 -20.78
C ALA A 40 -12.25 17.30 -19.68
N SER A 41 -11.90 16.99 -18.43
CA SER A 41 -12.10 17.85 -17.26
C SER A 41 -10.77 18.22 -16.59
N ARG A 42 -9.76 18.58 -17.40
CA ARG A 42 -8.43 18.95 -16.89
C ARG A 42 -8.49 20.25 -16.11
N ARG A 43 -7.84 20.27 -14.95
CA ARG A 43 -7.62 21.47 -14.14
C ARG A 43 -6.14 21.87 -14.18
N PRO A 44 -5.79 23.16 -14.29
CA PRO A 44 -4.40 23.58 -14.23
C PRO A 44 -3.80 23.27 -12.86
N VAL A 45 -2.52 22.92 -12.84
CA VAL A 45 -1.73 22.75 -11.63
C VAL A 45 -0.67 23.84 -11.63
N SER A 46 -0.67 24.70 -10.61
CA SER A 46 0.30 25.79 -10.45
C SER A 46 1.24 25.60 -9.27
N HIS A 47 0.91 24.72 -8.32
CA HIS A 47 1.80 24.42 -7.19
C HIS A 47 1.84 22.93 -6.87
N LEU A 48 2.99 22.51 -6.36
CA LEU A 48 3.20 21.23 -5.68
C LEU A 48 3.32 21.50 -4.19
N SER A 49 2.79 20.64 -3.33
CA SER A 49 3.18 20.62 -1.92
C SER A 49 3.86 19.31 -1.56
N MET A 50 4.89 19.36 -0.72
CA MET A 50 5.61 18.17 -0.25
C MET A 50 5.73 18.20 1.26
N GLY A 51 5.33 17.11 1.91
CA GLY A 51 5.40 16.98 3.35
C GLY A 51 5.63 15.55 3.80
N LYS A 52 5.96 15.40 5.08
CA LYS A 52 6.09 14.10 5.72
C LYS A 52 5.73 14.19 7.19
N ALA A 53 5.26 13.09 7.76
CA ALA A 53 5.05 12.96 9.18
C ALA A 53 5.28 11.52 9.63
N ARG A 54 5.66 11.38 10.91
CA ARG A 54 5.84 10.06 11.52
C ARG A 54 4.47 9.43 11.80
N VAL A 55 4.30 8.17 11.43
CA VAL A 55 3.13 7.36 11.77
C VAL A 55 3.44 6.57 13.03
N GLU A 56 2.70 6.83 14.10
CA GLU A 56 2.92 6.17 15.38
C GLU A 56 2.22 4.82 15.44
N LYS A 57 2.96 3.79 15.89
CA LYS A 57 2.42 2.46 16.24
C LYS A 57 1.62 1.80 15.11
N PHE A 58 2.13 1.82 13.88
CA PHE A 58 1.49 1.13 12.75
C PHE A 58 2.29 -0.07 12.27
N ALA A 59 3.54 0.15 11.91
CA ALA A 59 4.37 -0.80 11.20
C ALA A 59 5.45 -1.41 12.10
N SER A 60 5.89 -2.61 11.75
CA SER A 60 7.06 -3.26 12.30
C SER A 60 7.74 -4.14 11.26
N ASN A 61 9.02 -4.40 11.45
CA ASN A 61 9.74 -5.36 10.65
C ASN A 61 9.19 -6.78 10.93
N ARG A 62 8.99 -7.56 9.87
CA ARG A 62 8.40 -8.91 9.97
C ARG A 62 9.43 -10.02 10.14
N LEU A 63 10.72 -9.74 9.93
CA LEU A 63 11.81 -10.71 10.12
C LEU A 63 12.62 -10.30 11.35
N ILE A 64 12.39 -10.97 12.47
CA ILE A 64 13.11 -10.74 13.72
C ILE A 64 14.32 -11.67 13.72
N LEU A 65 15.51 -11.09 13.62
CA LEU A 65 16.76 -11.83 13.54
C LEU A 65 17.27 -12.18 14.94
N GLY A 66 17.76 -13.40 15.09
CA GLY A 66 18.49 -13.82 16.28
C GLY A 66 19.96 -13.40 16.24
N LYS A 67 20.70 -13.72 17.30
CA LYS A 67 22.13 -13.37 17.44
C LYS A 67 23.03 -13.90 16.31
N ASN A 68 22.59 -14.96 15.62
CA ASN A 68 23.31 -15.57 14.50
C ASN A 68 22.95 -14.95 13.13
N GLY A 69 22.15 -13.88 13.10
CA GLY A 69 21.70 -13.20 11.88
C GLY A 69 20.64 -13.97 11.09
N LYS A 70 20.19 -15.13 11.57
CA LYS A 70 19.08 -15.89 10.98
C LYS A 70 17.76 -15.42 11.57
N VAL A 71 16.67 -15.63 10.83
CA VAL A 71 15.31 -15.35 11.31
C VAL A 71 15.02 -16.27 12.49
N GLU A 72 14.82 -15.68 13.67
CA GLU A 72 14.43 -16.38 14.89
C GLU A 72 12.91 -16.37 15.06
N HIS A 73 12.28 -15.22 14.79
CA HIS A 73 10.84 -15.08 14.78
C HIS A 73 10.35 -14.38 13.52
N TRP A 74 9.17 -14.79 13.06
CA TRP A 74 8.44 -14.13 11.99
C TRP A 74 7.19 -13.47 12.55
N ARG A 75 7.03 -12.17 12.27
CA ARG A 75 5.91 -11.36 12.75
C ARG A 75 5.10 -10.87 11.57
N ALA A 76 4.11 -11.67 11.18
CA ALA A 76 3.20 -11.38 10.07
C ALA A 76 2.38 -10.09 10.30
N SER A 77 1.56 -9.69 9.33
CA SER A 77 0.68 -8.52 9.46
C SER A 77 -0.35 -8.59 10.57
N SER A 78 -0.58 -9.79 11.12
CA SER A 78 -1.38 -10.08 12.31
C SER A 78 -0.61 -11.07 13.16
N CYS A 79 -0.40 -10.78 14.45
CA CYS A 79 0.39 -11.58 15.37
C CYS A 79 -0.34 -11.77 16.70
N GLY A 80 -0.98 -12.93 16.89
CA GLY A 80 -1.68 -13.25 18.14
C GLY A 80 -0.73 -13.47 19.33
N ASP A 81 0.52 -13.89 19.06
CA ASP A 81 1.53 -14.12 20.07
C ASP A 81 1.99 -12.79 20.70
N ALA A 82 1.70 -12.62 22.00
CA ALA A 82 2.06 -11.42 22.74
C ALA A 82 3.58 -11.26 22.91
N HIS A 83 4.31 -12.37 23.12
CA HIS A 83 5.76 -12.33 23.29
C HIS A 83 6.44 -11.78 22.03
N ILE A 84 6.04 -12.26 20.85
CA ILE A 84 6.56 -11.78 19.56
C ILE A 84 6.16 -10.32 19.27
N ARG A 85 4.97 -9.90 19.71
CA ARG A 85 4.56 -8.49 19.59
C ARG A 85 5.37 -7.56 20.48
N GLU A 86 5.71 -7.97 21.69
CA GLU A 86 6.49 -7.14 22.61
C GLU A 86 7.96 -6.97 22.17
N MET A 87 8.50 -7.90 21.36
CA MET A 87 9.82 -7.74 20.73
C MET A 87 9.95 -6.43 19.93
N ASP A 88 11.17 -5.96 19.75
CA ASP A 88 11.47 -4.68 19.11
C ASP A 88 10.73 -4.46 17.76
N GLU A 89 10.40 -3.20 17.46
CA GLU A 89 9.74 -2.82 16.20
C GLU A 89 10.61 -3.18 14.99
N GLY A 90 11.93 -3.16 15.17
CA GLY A 90 12.90 -3.38 14.11
C GLY A 90 13.00 -2.20 13.16
N LEU A 91 13.83 -2.35 12.13
CA LEU A 91 14.02 -1.31 11.13
C LEU A 91 12.75 -1.12 10.28
N ILE A 92 12.18 0.09 10.35
CA ILE A 92 11.07 0.55 9.51
C ILE A 92 11.38 1.94 8.94
N ASP A 93 10.72 2.32 7.84
CA ASP A 93 10.53 3.74 7.50
C ASP A 93 9.22 4.21 8.15
N PRO A 94 9.30 5.00 9.25
CA PRO A 94 8.12 5.38 10.01
C PRO A 94 7.41 6.59 9.41
N PHE A 95 7.90 7.16 8.31
CA PHE A 95 7.34 8.38 7.74
C PHE A 95 6.34 8.09 6.61
N VAL A 96 5.13 8.63 6.74
CA VAL A 96 4.26 8.81 5.58
C VAL A 96 4.66 10.10 4.88
N ARG A 97 4.73 10.03 3.55
CA ARG A 97 5.04 11.16 2.68
C ARG A 97 3.78 11.59 1.96
N SER A 98 3.61 12.90 1.78
CA SER A 98 2.49 13.51 1.08
C SER A 98 3.01 14.37 -0.06
N ILE A 99 2.38 14.24 -1.23
CA ILE A 99 2.50 15.18 -2.34
C ILE A 99 1.11 15.72 -2.65
N GLY A 100 0.93 17.04 -2.58
CA GLY A 100 -0.31 17.71 -3.00
C GLY A 100 -0.17 18.40 -4.34
N PHE A 101 -1.20 18.35 -5.17
CA PHE A 101 -1.32 19.17 -6.37
C PHE A 101 -2.36 20.26 -6.16
N TRP A 102 -2.04 21.49 -6.59
CA TRP A 102 -2.85 22.67 -6.30
C TRP A 102 -3.03 23.52 -7.54
N ASN A 103 -4.21 24.15 -7.65
CA ASN A 103 -4.44 25.31 -8.48
C ASN A 103 -4.51 26.54 -7.59
N GLU A 104 -3.41 27.29 -7.52
CA GLU A 104 -3.21 28.44 -6.63
C GLU A 104 -3.33 28.02 -5.16
N ASP A 105 -4.44 28.38 -4.51
CA ASP A 105 -4.77 28.00 -3.15
C ASP A 105 -5.76 26.83 -3.06
N GLN A 106 -6.30 26.36 -4.20
CA GLN A 106 -7.23 25.25 -4.25
C GLN A 106 -6.50 23.90 -4.32
N PRO A 107 -6.63 23.01 -3.33
CA PRO A 107 -6.11 21.66 -3.42
C PRO A 107 -6.92 20.84 -4.42
N LEU A 108 -6.24 20.08 -5.27
CA LEU A 108 -6.87 19.24 -6.30
C LEU A 108 -6.76 17.75 -5.95
N VAL A 109 -5.56 17.32 -5.56
CA VAL A 109 -5.22 15.91 -5.33
C VAL A 109 -4.20 15.81 -4.20
N SER A 110 -4.37 14.80 -3.35
CA SER A 110 -3.41 14.40 -2.32
C SER A 110 -2.91 12.98 -2.59
N LEU A 111 -1.61 12.84 -2.84
CA LEU A 111 -0.94 11.56 -2.98
C LEU A 111 -0.17 11.24 -1.70
N THR A 112 -0.25 10.01 -1.22
CA THR A 112 0.45 9.57 -0.01
C THR A 112 1.22 8.27 -0.21
N TRP A 113 2.37 8.13 0.45
CA TRP A 113 3.19 6.91 0.45
C TRP A 113 3.56 6.50 1.87
N TYR A 114 3.36 5.24 2.20
CA TYR A 114 3.81 4.68 3.47
C TYR A 114 4.34 3.25 3.30
N ALA A 115 5.47 2.94 3.92
CA ALA A 115 6.15 1.65 3.76
C ALA A 115 5.50 0.56 4.61
N SER A 116 4.46 -0.10 4.09
CA SER A 116 3.84 -1.26 4.75
C SER A 116 3.07 -2.13 3.77
N HIS A 117 2.97 -3.43 4.06
CA HIS A 117 2.05 -4.33 3.38
C HIS A 117 0.58 -4.00 3.73
N PRO A 118 -0.31 -3.80 2.74
CA PRO A 118 -1.75 -3.63 2.96
C PRO A 118 -2.43 -5.00 3.16
N GLN A 119 -2.01 -5.72 4.20
CA GLN A 119 -2.43 -7.08 4.51
C GLN A 119 -2.88 -7.22 5.96
N SER A 120 -3.61 -6.26 6.49
CA SER A 120 -4.11 -6.34 7.88
C SER A 120 -5.34 -7.24 8.01
N PHE A 121 -6.14 -7.39 6.95
CA PHE A 121 -7.40 -8.12 6.97
C PHE A 121 -7.65 -8.86 5.64
N TYR A 122 -7.04 -10.04 5.51
CA TYR A 122 -7.08 -10.89 4.31
C TYR A 122 -7.60 -12.30 4.63
N ASN A 123 -7.79 -13.15 3.61
CA ASN A 123 -8.28 -14.54 3.72
C ASN A 123 -9.69 -14.70 4.34
N ARG A 124 -10.57 -13.71 4.13
CA ARG A 124 -11.97 -13.76 4.62
C ARG A 124 -13.03 -13.85 3.51
N GLY A 125 -12.62 -13.88 2.24
CA GLY A 125 -13.52 -13.96 1.09
C GLY A 125 -14.23 -12.64 0.74
N ALA A 126 -13.85 -11.53 1.37
CA ALA A 126 -14.38 -10.20 1.10
C ALA A 126 -13.39 -9.35 0.30
N VAL A 127 -13.90 -8.54 -0.64
CA VAL A 127 -13.12 -7.52 -1.35
C VAL A 127 -12.97 -6.29 -0.44
N SER A 128 -11.75 -5.78 -0.34
CA SER A 128 -11.40 -4.73 0.60
C SER A 128 -10.13 -4.02 0.14
N TYR A 129 -10.04 -2.71 0.37
CA TYR A 129 -8.84 -1.90 0.20
C TYR A 129 -7.95 -1.86 1.47
N ASP A 130 -8.17 -2.81 2.38
CA ASP A 130 -7.42 -3.04 3.62
C ASP A 130 -7.38 -1.80 4.55
N THR A 131 -6.45 -1.76 5.51
CA THR A 131 -6.29 -0.68 6.49
C THR A 131 -5.79 0.61 5.83
N VAL A 132 -4.94 0.51 4.81
CA VAL A 132 -4.39 1.71 4.14
C VAL A 132 -5.46 2.42 3.31
N GLY A 133 -6.36 1.69 2.66
CA GLY A 133 -7.48 2.30 1.94
C GLY A 133 -8.53 2.88 2.89
N LEU A 134 -8.72 2.28 4.09
CA LEU A 134 -9.53 2.90 5.14
C LEU A 134 -8.90 4.22 5.61
N ALA A 135 -7.59 4.26 5.84
CA ALA A 135 -6.89 5.48 6.22
C ALA A 135 -7.04 6.58 5.15
N ARG A 136 -6.87 6.21 3.87
CA ARG A 136 -7.13 7.10 2.72
C ARG A 136 -8.57 7.61 2.73
N GLY A 137 -9.56 6.74 2.91
CA GLY A 137 -10.97 7.12 2.94
C GLY A 137 -11.33 8.04 4.11
N LEU A 138 -10.75 7.80 5.30
CA LEU A 138 -10.88 8.70 6.44
C LEU A 138 -10.31 10.08 6.13
N ARG A 139 -9.17 10.15 5.44
CA ARG A 139 -8.56 11.42 5.05
C ARG A 139 -9.38 12.17 4.00
N GLU A 140 -9.89 11.45 3.00
CA GLU A 140 -10.74 11.98 1.94
C GLU A 140 -12.04 12.59 2.51
N ALA A 141 -12.62 11.94 3.52
CA ALA A 141 -13.82 12.46 4.19
C ALA A 141 -13.60 13.79 4.94
N THR A 142 -12.35 14.14 5.30
CA THR A 142 -12.04 15.39 5.99
C THR A 142 -11.51 16.50 5.08
N LEU A 143 -11.33 16.24 3.77
CA LEU A 143 -11.05 17.25 2.75
C LEU A 143 -12.01 17.10 1.54
N PRO A 144 -13.25 17.59 1.67
CA PRO A 144 -14.21 17.54 0.56
C PRO A 144 -13.65 18.19 -0.71
N GLY A 145 -13.81 17.49 -1.84
CA GLY A 145 -13.38 18.00 -3.16
C GLY A 145 -11.90 17.78 -3.50
N VAL A 146 -11.12 17.15 -2.62
CA VAL A 146 -9.73 16.73 -2.88
C VAL A 146 -9.71 15.23 -3.10
N ASP A 147 -9.20 14.77 -4.25
CA ASP A 147 -9.05 13.34 -4.49
C ASP A 147 -7.84 12.79 -3.72
N HIS A 148 -8.04 11.70 -2.97
CA HIS A 148 -6.95 11.07 -2.21
C HIS A 148 -6.52 9.74 -2.82
N ILE A 149 -5.22 9.61 -3.09
CA ILE A 149 -4.60 8.39 -3.62
C ILE A 149 -3.48 7.96 -2.68
N HIS A 150 -3.47 6.67 -2.35
CA HIS A 150 -2.44 6.08 -1.49
C HIS A 150 -1.63 5.04 -2.25
N PHE A 151 -0.33 5.07 -2.06
CA PHE A 151 0.64 4.14 -2.62
C PHE A 151 1.41 3.44 -1.50
N CYS A 152 1.75 2.18 -1.74
CA CYS A 152 2.70 1.49 -0.88
C CYS A 152 4.12 2.05 -1.10
N GLY A 153 4.82 2.33 -0.01
CA GLY A 153 6.25 2.60 -0.01
C GLY A 153 7.08 1.31 -0.07
N ALA A 154 8.36 1.40 0.29
CA ALA A 154 9.29 0.25 0.36
C ALA A 154 8.98 -0.68 1.56
N GLY A 155 7.81 -1.33 1.52
CA GLY A 155 7.23 -2.08 2.64
C GLY A 155 7.42 -3.60 2.58
N ALA A 156 8.27 -4.13 1.70
CA ALA A 156 8.33 -5.58 1.43
C ALA A 156 8.59 -6.44 2.70
N ASN A 157 9.39 -5.92 3.63
CA ASN A 157 9.70 -6.54 4.92
C ASN A 157 8.98 -5.87 6.11
N ILE A 158 7.92 -5.10 5.84
CA ILE A 158 7.24 -4.27 6.83
C ILE A 158 5.76 -4.62 6.89
N ALA A 159 5.25 -4.92 8.09
CA ALA A 159 3.89 -5.36 8.33
C ALA A 159 3.33 -4.71 9.61
N ALA A 160 2.06 -4.95 9.96
CA ALA A 160 1.45 -4.34 11.15
C ALA A 160 1.55 -5.19 12.44
N GLY A 161 2.23 -6.34 12.40
CA GLY A 161 2.10 -7.41 13.39
C GLY A 161 2.35 -7.01 14.84
N LYS A 162 3.30 -6.09 15.10
CA LYS A 162 3.57 -5.60 16.47
C LYS A 162 2.33 -4.95 17.09
N TYR A 163 1.53 -4.27 16.27
CA TYR A 163 0.38 -3.47 16.69
C TYR A 163 -0.96 -4.06 16.24
N ASN A 164 -0.94 -5.29 15.71
CA ASN A 164 -2.13 -5.99 15.22
C ASN A 164 -2.16 -7.41 15.77
N ASP A 165 -2.97 -7.65 16.78
CA ASP A 165 -3.26 -9.00 17.29
C ASP A 165 -4.23 -9.81 16.42
N GLY A 166 -4.76 -9.21 15.34
CA GLY A 166 -5.74 -9.84 14.45
C GLY A 166 -7.21 -9.59 14.82
N SER A 167 -7.47 -8.89 15.93
CA SER A 167 -8.83 -8.49 16.30
C SER A 167 -9.42 -7.50 15.27
N PRO A 168 -10.72 -7.60 14.94
CA PRO A 168 -11.34 -6.70 13.96
C PRO A 168 -11.21 -5.20 14.29
N VAL A 169 -11.17 -4.85 15.58
CA VAL A 169 -11.04 -3.46 16.04
C VAL A 169 -9.69 -2.84 15.68
N ASN A 170 -8.62 -3.64 15.60
CA ASN A 170 -7.28 -3.14 15.29
C ASN A 170 -7.19 -2.57 13.87
N ARG A 171 -8.03 -3.05 12.95
CA ARG A 171 -8.15 -2.49 11.60
C ARG A 171 -8.43 -0.99 11.62
N PHE A 172 -9.43 -0.58 12.41
CA PHE A 172 -9.80 0.84 12.52
C PHE A 172 -8.76 1.65 13.30
N LYS A 173 -8.17 1.07 14.35
CA LYS A 173 -7.10 1.74 15.11
C LYS A 173 -5.88 2.04 14.24
N LEU A 174 -5.44 1.06 13.45
CA LEU A 174 -4.31 1.23 12.53
C LEU A 174 -4.65 2.23 11.42
N ALA A 175 -5.86 2.16 10.86
CA ALA A 175 -6.30 3.09 9.84
C ALA A 175 -6.30 4.53 10.37
N GLY A 176 -6.81 4.74 11.58
CA GLY A 176 -6.77 6.04 12.26
C GLY A 176 -5.35 6.56 12.48
N ARG A 177 -4.42 5.71 12.94
CA ARG A 177 -3.01 6.09 13.12
C ARG A 177 -2.36 6.56 11.82
N LEU A 178 -2.59 5.83 10.73
CA LEU A 178 -2.08 6.22 9.41
C LEU A 178 -2.77 7.50 8.90
N ALA A 179 -4.09 7.64 9.06
CA ALA A 179 -4.82 8.85 8.68
C ALA A 179 -4.31 10.10 9.42
N THR A 180 -4.05 10.00 10.73
CA THR A 180 -3.41 11.08 11.50
C THR A 180 -2.01 11.40 10.97
N GLY A 181 -1.24 10.38 10.56
CA GLY A 181 0.04 10.60 9.90
C GLY A 181 -0.12 11.34 8.56
N MET A 182 -1.10 10.93 7.74
CA MET A 182 -1.39 11.56 6.45
C MET A 182 -1.82 13.02 6.60
N GLU A 183 -2.66 13.31 7.58
CA GLU A 183 -3.06 14.67 7.97
C GLU A 183 -1.85 15.51 8.36
N LYS A 184 -1.02 15.05 9.32
CA LYS A 184 0.19 15.77 9.72
C LYS A 184 1.18 15.96 8.56
N ALA A 185 1.29 14.97 7.66
CA ALA A 185 2.15 15.10 6.48
C ALA A 185 1.63 16.18 5.53
N TRP A 186 0.31 16.30 5.38
CA TRP A 186 -0.34 17.38 4.64
C TRP A 186 -0.10 18.74 5.30
N ASP A 187 -0.34 18.86 6.60
CA ASP A 187 -0.21 20.13 7.33
C ASP A 187 1.23 20.63 7.37
N ASN A 188 2.20 19.72 7.46
CA ASN A 188 3.64 20.04 7.40
C ASN A 188 4.16 20.27 5.97
N SER A 189 3.28 20.26 4.95
CA SER A 189 3.72 20.37 3.57
C SER A 189 4.15 21.79 3.21
N VAL A 190 5.26 21.89 2.49
CA VAL A 190 5.71 23.16 1.90
C VAL A 190 5.17 23.25 0.48
N LYS A 191 4.41 24.31 0.18
CA LYS A 191 3.86 24.59 -1.15
C LYS A 191 4.90 25.37 -1.97
N ILE A 192 5.18 24.90 -3.18
CA ILE A 192 6.13 25.49 -4.13
C ILE A 192 5.45 25.71 -5.49
N PRO A 193 5.66 26.88 -6.13
CA PRO A 193 5.14 27.12 -7.47
C PRO A 193 5.85 26.22 -8.48
N ILE A 194 5.10 25.72 -9.46
CA ILE A 194 5.62 24.92 -10.56
C ILE A 194 5.04 25.41 -11.90
N GLY A 195 5.82 25.29 -12.96
CA GLY A 195 5.41 25.52 -14.33
C GLY A 195 5.69 24.32 -15.23
N SER A 196 5.26 24.40 -16.49
CA SER A 196 5.46 23.32 -17.47
C SER A 196 6.93 22.95 -17.68
N LYS A 197 7.86 23.91 -17.51
CA LYS A 197 9.31 23.69 -17.66
C LYS A 197 9.92 22.87 -16.52
N ASP A 198 9.25 22.79 -15.37
CA ASP A 198 9.73 22.04 -14.20
C ASP A 198 9.37 20.55 -14.26
N ILE A 199 8.53 20.16 -15.22
CA ILE A 199 8.02 18.80 -15.38
C ILE A 199 8.76 18.12 -16.54
N THR A 200 9.43 17.00 -16.25
CA THR A 200 10.04 16.15 -17.28
C THR A 200 9.64 14.70 -17.06
N TRP A 201 9.42 13.98 -18.17
CA TRP A 201 9.13 12.54 -18.15
C TRP A 201 10.28 11.79 -18.82
N LYS A 202 10.87 10.83 -18.12
CA LYS A 202 11.98 10.01 -18.62
C LYS A 202 11.63 8.54 -18.43
N THR A 203 11.86 7.75 -19.47
CA THR A 203 11.69 6.30 -19.42
C THR A 203 12.97 5.63 -19.87
N LYS A 204 13.29 4.49 -19.25
CA LYS A 204 14.41 3.65 -19.67
C LYS A 204 13.98 2.21 -19.59
N THR A 205 13.95 1.55 -20.73
CA THR A 205 13.79 0.10 -20.79
C THR A 205 15.06 -0.57 -20.27
N VAL A 206 14.92 -1.47 -19.31
CA VAL A 206 16.03 -2.26 -18.76
C VAL A 206 15.71 -3.73 -18.92
N SER A 207 16.73 -4.51 -19.29
CA SER A 207 16.67 -5.98 -19.24
C SER A 207 17.42 -6.44 -18.01
N LEU A 208 16.72 -7.14 -17.10
CA LEU A 208 17.35 -7.73 -15.92
C LEU A 208 17.85 -9.14 -16.29
N PRO A 209 19.10 -9.50 -15.95
CA PRO A 209 19.59 -10.84 -16.22
C PRO A 209 18.76 -11.88 -15.43
N LEU A 210 18.60 -13.07 -16.00
CA LEU A 210 18.03 -14.20 -15.28
C LEU A 210 18.89 -14.50 -14.05
N SER A 211 18.24 -14.87 -12.94
CA SER A 211 18.96 -15.42 -11.78
C SER A 211 19.77 -16.64 -12.22
N PRO A 212 21.05 -16.80 -11.82
CA PRO A 212 21.84 -17.99 -12.13
C PRO A 212 21.10 -19.29 -11.78
N TYR A 213 20.41 -19.30 -10.64
CA TYR A 213 19.58 -20.43 -10.22
C TYR A 213 18.51 -20.82 -11.27
N ILE A 214 17.83 -19.84 -11.87
CA ILE A 214 16.81 -20.10 -12.89
C ILE A 214 17.46 -20.54 -14.20
N ALA A 215 18.56 -19.89 -14.60
CA ALA A 215 19.28 -20.21 -15.83
C ALA A 215 19.86 -21.65 -15.81
N GLU A 216 20.29 -22.11 -14.63
CA GLU A 216 20.84 -23.45 -14.42
C GLU A 216 19.75 -24.53 -14.33
N ASN A 217 18.55 -24.20 -13.86
CA ASN A 217 17.51 -25.18 -13.50
C ASN A 217 16.23 -25.12 -14.37
N SER A 218 16.24 -24.41 -15.50
CA SER A 218 15.10 -24.40 -16.44
C SER A 218 15.46 -25.06 -17.77
N GLU A 219 15.02 -26.30 -17.96
CA GLU A 219 15.15 -27.01 -19.25
C GLU A 219 14.18 -26.45 -20.32
N ALA A 220 13.10 -25.76 -19.91
CA ALA A 220 12.05 -25.26 -20.79
C ALA A 220 12.17 -23.78 -21.19
N ILE A 221 13.25 -23.09 -20.81
CA ILE A 221 13.50 -21.66 -21.13
C ILE A 221 14.74 -21.49 -22.03
N LYS A 222 15.39 -22.59 -22.43
CA LYS A 222 16.46 -22.58 -23.44
C LYS A 222 15.89 -22.60 -24.85
#